data_AF-A0A813A1K4-F1
#
_entry.id   AF-A0A813A1K4-F1
#
_cell.length_a   1.000
_cell.length_b   1.000
_cell.length_c   1.000
_cell.angle_alpha   90.00
_cell.angle_beta   90.00
_cell.angle_gamma   90.00
#
_symmetry.space_group_name_H-M   'P 1'
#
loop_
_entity.id
_entity.type
_entity.pdbx_description
1 polymer ?
#
loop_
_entity_poly.entity_id
_entity_poly.type
_entity_poly.pdbx_seq_one_letter_code
_entity_poly.pdbx_strand_id
1 'polypeptide(L)'
;MSPLIWAVEKGALESATAILDDLLTIRADRERYYYGMGSLFTRHPDIVSTLCEKAPSLLPALFDGLIWRSKNVKNGARRTNYYIASFLSDEEGQLTDSLLDLIKHGDPTIICHPTAFFQADLLWTRLCCVPWAMTKLWFCITLLVYIVAEQQAFLPRDPLSSDKFSVILCRAFLYTFSLGQLFAKHGCQTYRAIRQKQMMRFCGCLPVPKYMLQTRQEVVEVVLLLFLACLFCCEPVLHCLAVSNDLLTNCCEFGEWQCNLMHTYNRVAAFPLLLYFVLACELVNLNVHLSVFSVICSCLMSEFVMYVAALVFFTAAFASAIACSPHSLGTQSVQMKDFFSWPMAFESLLSMAFSAYGGNKYEEIADEPLLKWLVMGFAACWHVYLMNLMVAQLCQRYNELFLHARGNARLTRGINIYETAMPLISKRRWTAFLTSLHLEEACEFDQGENGPCGAVPTTEEPYEYLQHPQVSLDRVQRYGGLARPELPWPSLDEAVDDSDIGKLTQLTRTKFEEMDRIMMDMAIKLQVRHPGTSSSGAYFSTMNASQQCDESKIADDRDGGALKDTVSSELEEEFTEESETLKATPCDVIPSSNRN
;
A
#
# COMPACT_ATOMS: atom_id res chain seq x y z
N MET A 1 -3.17 20.07 36.57
CA MET A 1 -2.54 19.67 35.30
C MET A 1 -1.63 18.47 35.57
N SER A 2 -1.49 17.54 34.63
CA SER A 2 -0.55 16.40 34.76
C SER A 2 0.87 16.85 34.39
N PRO A 3 1.94 16.34 35.04
CA PRO A 3 3.32 16.63 34.65
C PRO A 3 3.60 16.30 33.17
N LEU A 4 3.06 15.18 32.67
CA LEU A 4 3.18 14.78 31.27
C LEU A 4 2.57 15.82 30.30
N ILE A 5 1.30 16.18 30.51
CA ILE A 5 0.60 17.16 29.67
C ILE A 5 1.28 18.54 29.76
N TRP A 6 1.75 18.93 30.95
CA TRP A 6 2.53 20.16 31.11
C TRP A 6 3.84 20.13 30.30
N ALA A 7 4.57 19.01 30.33
CA ALA A 7 5.81 18.86 29.55
C ALA A 7 5.53 18.93 28.03
N VAL A 8 4.48 18.25 27.56
CA VAL A 8 4.00 18.33 26.16
C VAL A 8 3.65 19.78 25.78
N GLU A 9 2.85 20.48 26.59
CA GLU A 9 2.44 21.88 26.33
C GLU A 9 3.57 22.92 26.47
N LYS A 10 4.71 22.53 27.06
CA LYS A 10 5.93 23.36 27.11
C LYS A 10 6.97 22.96 26.07
N GLY A 11 6.72 21.93 25.25
CA GLY A 11 7.71 21.40 24.31
C GLY A 11 8.93 20.78 25.02
N ALA A 12 8.80 20.40 26.30
CA ALA A 12 9.83 19.71 27.06
C ALA A 12 9.83 18.21 26.71
N LEU A 13 10.08 17.91 25.43
CA LEU A 13 9.85 16.60 24.83
C LEU A 13 10.66 15.50 25.52
N GLU A 14 11.94 15.73 25.82
CA GLU A 14 12.80 14.77 26.54
C GLU A 14 12.22 14.38 27.91
N SER A 15 11.66 15.36 28.66
CA SER A 15 10.99 15.10 29.93
C SER A 15 9.66 14.36 29.74
N ALA A 16 8.93 14.64 28.67
CA ALA A 16 7.70 13.93 28.34
C ALA A 16 7.98 12.47 27.93
N THR A 17 9.03 12.21 27.13
CA THR A 17 9.52 10.86 26.81
C THR A 17 9.87 10.11 28.09
N ALA A 18 10.73 10.66 28.95
CA ALA A 18 11.14 10.01 30.19
C ALA A 18 9.93 9.69 31.13
N ILE A 19 8.89 10.54 31.14
CA ILE A 19 7.65 10.28 31.89
C ILE A 19 6.81 9.17 31.23
N LEU A 20 6.74 9.11 29.89
CA LEU A 20 6.07 8.01 29.17
C LEU A 20 6.79 6.69 29.41
N ASP A 21 8.11 6.65 29.26
CA ASP A 21 8.95 5.47 29.49
C ASP A 21 8.81 4.97 30.94
N ASP A 22 8.82 5.86 31.93
CA ASP A 22 8.65 5.51 33.34
C ASP A 22 7.25 4.94 33.65
N LEU A 23 6.19 5.50 33.05
CA LEU A 23 4.81 5.03 33.23
C LEU A 23 4.52 3.72 32.48
N LEU A 24 5.15 3.51 31.32
CA LEU A 24 4.89 2.37 30.42
C LEU A 24 5.92 1.23 30.59
N THR A 25 6.97 1.45 31.37
CA THR A 25 7.82 0.39 31.91
C THR A 25 6.98 -0.58 32.75
N ILE A 26 7.03 -1.86 32.40
CA ILE A 26 6.42 -2.92 33.20
C ILE A 26 7.39 -3.28 34.32
N ARG A 27 6.96 -3.10 35.57
CA ARG A 27 7.72 -3.47 36.77
C ARG A 27 7.08 -4.67 37.45
N ALA A 28 7.89 -5.51 38.07
CA ALA A 28 7.45 -6.71 38.78
C ALA A 28 8.14 -6.81 40.14
N ASP A 29 7.40 -7.22 41.17
CA ASP A 29 7.96 -7.69 42.43
C ASP A 29 7.62 -9.18 42.66
N ARG A 30 7.70 -9.69 43.89
CA ARG A 30 7.37 -11.09 44.20
C ARG A 30 5.88 -11.45 44.16
N GLU A 31 4.97 -10.46 44.15
CA GLU A 31 3.52 -10.69 44.18
C GLU A 31 2.79 -10.12 42.96
N ARG A 32 3.28 -9.04 42.33
CA ARG A 32 2.48 -8.19 41.42
C ARG A 32 3.30 -7.59 40.28
N TYR A 33 2.57 -7.29 39.20
CA TYR A 33 3.02 -6.44 38.11
C TYR A 33 2.43 -5.04 38.25
N TYR A 34 3.24 -4.03 37.96
CA TYR A 34 2.91 -2.61 38.01
C TYR A 34 3.17 -2.03 36.62
N TYR A 35 2.14 -1.45 36.01
CA TYR A 35 2.17 -0.94 34.65
C TYR A 35 1.20 0.25 34.56
N GLY A 36 1.72 1.45 34.33
CA GLY A 36 0.98 2.71 34.46
C GLY A 36 -0.02 3.00 33.34
N MET A 37 -0.04 2.19 32.27
CA MET A 37 -0.91 2.36 31.10
C MET A 37 -2.38 2.62 31.45
N GLY A 38 -3.01 1.78 32.27
CA GLY A 38 -4.42 1.96 32.62
C GLY A 38 -4.69 3.33 33.28
N SER A 39 -3.82 3.74 34.21
CA SER A 39 -3.88 5.04 34.86
C SER A 39 -3.50 6.22 33.94
N LEU A 40 -2.74 5.98 32.87
CA LEU A 40 -2.46 6.98 31.83
C LEU A 40 -3.73 7.27 31.02
N PHE A 41 -4.38 6.24 30.47
CA PHE A 41 -5.54 6.41 29.60
C PHE A 41 -6.82 6.84 30.36
N THR A 42 -7.12 6.27 31.53
CA THR A 42 -8.26 6.77 32.37
C THR A 42 -8.07 8.23 32.79
N ARG A 43 -6.82 8.74 32.86
CA ARG A 43 -6.54 10.14 33.24
C ARG A 43 -6.43 11.10 32.05
N HIS A 44 -6.06 10.58 30.88
CA HIS A 44 -5.85 11.32 29.63
C HIS A 44 -6.35 10.45 28.44
N PRO A 45 -7.67 10.25 28.29
CA PRO A 45 -8.21 9.47 27.17
C PRO A 45 -7.94 10.15 25.81
N ASP A 46 -7.72 11.45 25.85
CA ASP A 46 -7.32 12.34 24.75
C ASP A 46 -5.79 12.40 24.52
N ILE A 47 -4.98 11.56 25.18
CA ILE A 47 -3.51 11.60 25.07
C ILE A 47 -3.04 11.45 23.62
N VAL A 48 -3.66 10.55 22.85
CA VAL A 48 -3.28 10.28 21.45
C VAL A 48 -3.54 11.50 20.58
N SER A 49 -4.73 12.10 20.72
CA SER A 49 -5.12 13.36 20.06
C SER A 49 -4.15 14.49 20.42
N THR A 50 -3.87 14.65 21.72
CA THR A 50 -2.96 15.66 22.26
C THR A 50 -1.54 15.53 21.72
N LEU A 51 -1.03 14.30 21.57
CA LEU A 51 0.27 14.05 20.96
C LEU A 51 0.27 14.29 19.45
N CYS A 52 -0.78 13.87 18.71
CA CYS A 52 -0.95 14.17 17.29
C CYS A 52 -0.99 15.69 16.99
N GLU A 53 -1.54 16.51 17.89
CA GLU A 53 -1.57 17.97 17.73
C GLU A 53 -0.30 18.67 18.22
N LYS A 54 0.25 18.28 19.38
CA LYS A 54 1.28 19.07 20.11
C LYS A 54 2.68 18.47 20.08
N ALA A 55 2.82 17.15 19.96
CA ALA A 55 4.11 16.46 20.07
C ALA A 55 4.15 15.08 19.38
N PRO A 56 4.06 15.00 18.04
CA PRO A 56 3.95 13.72 17.32
C PRO A 56 5.15 12.80 17.51
N SER A 57 6.34 13.36 17.77
CA SER A 57 7.57 12.61 18.06
C SER A 57 7.52 11.77 19.34
N LEU A 58 6.49 11.94 20.19
CA LEU A 58 6.26 11.12 21.38
C LEU A 58 5.35 9.92 21.12
N LEU A 59 4.67 9.86 19.96
CA LEU A 59 3.81 8.73 19.59
C LEU A 59 4.59 7.40 19.48
N PRO A 60 5.81 7.33 18.92
CA PRO A 60 6.64 6.12 18.98
C PRO A 60 6.91 5.67 20.42
N ALA A 61 7.37 6.55 21.32
CA ALA A 61 7.63 6.19 22.71
C ALA A 61 6.37 5.70 23.45
N LEU A 62 5.22 6.34 23.22
CA LEU A 62 3.93 5.85 23.71
C LEU A 62 3.62 4.44 23.17
N PHE A 63 3.81 4.19 21.88
CA PHE A 63 3.43 2.93 21.24
C PHE A 63 4.40 1.77 21.46
N ASP A 64 5.72 2.02 21.48
CA ASP A 64 6.74 1.09 22.00
C ASP A 64 6.39 0.74 23.45
N GLY A 65 5.96 1.75 24.23
CA GLY A 65 5.38 1.63 25.56
C GLY A 65 4.16 0.69 25.66
N LEU A 66 3.49 0.33 24.55
CA LEU A 66 2.36 -0.62 24.53
C LEU A 66 2.72 -2.03 24.01
N ILE A 67 3.99 -2.34 23.75
CA ILE A 67 4.43 -3.66 23.26
C ILE A 67 5.32 -4.36 24.29
N TRP A 68 4.98 -5.60 24.68
CA TRP A 68 5.94 -6.51 25.32
C TRP A 68 6.27 -7.67 24.38
N ARG A 69 7.56 -8.01 24.27
CA ARG A 69 8.09 -9.13 23.48
C ARG A 69 8.78 -10.13 24.38
N SER A 70 8.39 -11.41 24.33
CA SER A 70 9.12 -12.49 25.01
C SER A 70 10.55 -12.56 24.52
N LYS A 71 11.50 -12.80 25.43
CA LYS A 71 12.87 -13.15 25.06
C LYS A 71 12.95 -14.52 24.36
N ASN A 72 12.01 -15.42 24.67
CA ASN A 72 11.98 -16.79 24.19
C ASN A 72 11.33 -16.90 22.80
N VAL A 73 11.90 -17.78 21.97
CA VAL A 73 11.34 -18.19 20.67
C VAL A 73 10.88 -19.65 20.79
N LYS A 74 9.65 -19.95 20.39
CA LYS A 74 9.02 -21.27 20.46
C LYS A 74 8.44 -21.60 19.09
N ASN A 75 8.76 -22.79 18.56
CA ASN A 75 8.34 -23.24 17.22
C ASN A 75 8.69 -22.25 16.08
N GLY A 76 9.79 -21.50 16.20
CA GLY A 76 10.16 -20.49 15.20
C GLY A 76 9.37 -19.18 15.28
N ALA A 77 8.60 -18.93 16.34
CA ALA A 77 7.92 -17.65 16.55
C ALA A 77 8.17 -17.09 17.96
N ARG A 78 8.05 -15.77 18.13
CA ARG A 78 8.19 -15.05 19.40
C ARG A 78 6.81 -14.66 19.92
N ARG A 79 6.50 -14.90 21.20
CA ARG A 79 5.24 -14.40 21.80
C ARG A 79 5.37 -12.89 22.06
N THR A 80 4.37 -12.13 21.61
CA THR A 80 4.31 -10.68 21.75
C THR A 80 2.92 -10.26 22.20
N ASN A 81 2.85 -9.42 23.23
CA ASN A 81 1.60 -8.96 23.84
C ASN A 81 1.40 -7.48 23.49
N TYR A 82 0.30 -7.18 22.80
CA TYR A 82 -0.05 -5.83 22.35
C TYR A 82 -1.11 -5.23 23.29
N TYR A 83 -0.71 -4.23 24.09
CA TYR A 83 -1.54 -3.57 25.09
C TYR A 83 -2.45 -2.51 24.47
N ILE A 84 -3.52 -2.97 23.81
CA ILE A 84 -4.42 -2.11 23.01
C ILE A 84 -5.83 -1.94 23.58
N ALA A 85 -6.16 -2.44 24.78
CA ALA A 85 -7.52 -2.32 25.33
C ALA A 85 -8.03 -0.88 25.41
N SER A 86 -7.29 0.01 26.09
CA SER A 86 -7.61 1.45 26.19
C SER A 86 -7.47 2.22 24.86
N PHE A 87 -6.98 1.55 23.82
CA PHE A 87 -6.85 2.08 22.46
C PHE A 87 -8.01 1.61 21.56
N LEU A 88 -8.58 0.43 21.85
CA LEU A 88 -9.76 -0.13 21.20
C LEU A 88 -11.06 0.43 21.78
N SER A 89 -11.19 0.51 23.11
CA SER A 89 -12.45 0.88 23.77
C SER A 89 -12.30 1.91 24.88
N ASP A 90 -13.28 2.81 24.97
CA ASP A 90 -13.48 3.74 26.09
C ASP A 90 -14.14 3.05 27.31
N GLU A 91 -14.35 3.79 28.40
CA GLU A 91 -14.97 3.27 29.63
C GLU A 91 -16.46 2.92 29.43
N GLU A 92 -17.11 3.50 28.41
CA GLU A 92 -18.44 3.18 27.92
C GLU A 92 -18.49 2.00 26.91
N GLY A 93 -17.34 1.38 26.61
CA GLY A 93 -17.23 0.26 25.68
C GLY A 93 -17.60 0.58 24.23
N GLN A 94 -17.53 1.84 23.80
CA GLN A 94 -17.56 2.24 22.38
C GLN A 94 -16.13 2.23 21.81
N LEU A 95 -15.98 2.43 20.49
CA LEU A 95 -14.68 2.51 19.82
C LEU A 95 -14.03 3.88 20.08
N THR A 96 -12.78 3.92 20.53
CA THR A 96 -12.08 5.21 20.74
C THR A 96 -11.78 5.91 19.43
N ASP A 97 -11.64 7.24 19.48
CA ASP A 97 -11.15 8.05 18.36
C ASP A 97 -9.63 7.99 18.17
N SER A 98 -8.87 7.22 18.97
CA SER A 98 -7.39 7.20 18.93
C SER A 98 -6.81 6.89 17.55
N LEU A 99 -7.35 5.87 16.86
CA LEU A 99 -6.93 5.53 15.51
C LEU A 99 -7.47 6.50 14.47
N LEU A 100 -8.67 7.07 14.69
CA LEU A 100 -9.22 8.14 13.85
C LEU A 100 -8.35 9.40 13.89
N ASP A 101 -7.76 9.73 15.05
CA ASP A 101 -6.88 10.89 15.20
C ASP A 101 -5.50 10.65 14.58
N LEU A 102 -4.98 9.42 14.62
CA LEU A 102 -3.81 9.04 13.79
C LEU A 102 -4.10 9.17 12.29
N ILE A 103 -5.30 8.78 11.85
CA ILE A 103 -5.74 8.92 10.45
C ILE A 103 -5.88 10.40 10.06
N LYS A 104 -6.42 11.26 10.94
CA LYS A 104 -6.49 12.72 10.73
C LYS A 104 -5.10 13.36 10.69
N HIS A 105 -4.16 12.89 11.52
CA HIS A 105 -2.78 13.36 11.56
C HIS A 105 -2.02 13.03 10.27
N GLY A 106 -2.27 11.85 9.70
CA GLY A 106 -1.88 11.52 8.32
C GLY A 106 -0.40 11.20 8.10
N ASP A 107 0.38 10.97 9.15
CA ASP A 107 1.79 10.57 9.04
C ASP A 107 1.92 9.08 8.62
N PRO A 108 2.53 8.78 7.45
CA PRO A 108 2.67 7.42 6.93
C PRO A 108 3.71 6.57 7.71
N THR A 109 4.56 7.19 8.52
CA THR A 109 5.54 6.49 9.37
C THR A 109 4.91 6.08 10.70
N ILE A 110 4.16 6.98 11.35
CA ILE A 110 3.54 6.73 12.65
C ILE A 110 2.41 5.70 12.54
N ILE A 111 1.58 5.77 11.50
CA ILE A 111 0.55 4.74 11.21
C ILE A 111 1.15 3.35 10.90
N CYS A 112 2.44 3.29 10.54
CA CYS A 112 3.13 2.04 10.28
C CYS A 112 3.65 1.34 11.55
N HIS A 113 3.63 2.02 12.70
CA HIS A 113 4.07 1.48 13.98
C HIS A 113 3.30 0.18 14.35
N PRO A 114 3.96 -0.87 14.87
CA PRO A 114 3.31 -2.17 15.07
C PRO A 114 2.02 -2.11 15.89
N THR A 115 1.97 -1.31 16.96
CA THR A 115 0.77 -1.12 17.79
C THR A 115 -0.45 -0.58 17.01
N ALA A 116 -0.26 0.48 16.23
CA ALA A 116 -1.33 1.11 15.44
C ALA A 116 -1.75 0.21 14.26
N PHE A 117 -0.77 -0.43 13.61
CA PHE A 117 -0.99 -1.44 12.57
C PHE A 117 -1.80 -2.63 13.10
N PHE A 118 -1.37 -3.24 14.20
CA PHE A 118 -1.99 -4.43 14.78
C PHE A 118 -3.43 -4.15 15.20
N GLN A 119 -3.72 -3.00 15.80
CA GLN A 119 -5.08 -2.57 16.11
C GLN A 119 -5.93 -2.42 14.82
N ALA A 120 -5.42 -1.73 13.80
CA ALA A 120 -6.14 -1.53 12.55
C ALA A 120 -6.43 -2.85 11.81
N ASP A 121 -5.47 -3.78 11.78
CA ASP A 121 -5.64 -5.09 11.12
C ASP A 121 -6.47 -6.08 11.95
N LEU A 122 -6.48 -5.98 13.29
CA LEU A 122 -7.41 -6.71 14.15
C LEU A 122 -8.87 -6.27 13.89
N LEU A 123 -9.11 -4.95 13.82
CA LEU A 123 -10.41 -4.38 13.44
C LEU A 123 -10.78 -4.75 12.00
N TRP A 124 -9.82 -4.76 11.06
CA TRP A 124 -10.06 -5.17 9.67
C TRP A 124 -10.49 -6.63 9.58
N THR A 125 -9.64 -7.55 10.04
CA THR A 125 -9.80 -9.00 9.84
C THR A 125 -11.01 -9.58 10.56
N ARG A 126 -11.24 -9.22 11.83
CA ARG A 126 -12.32 -9.81 12.66
C ARG A 126 -13.68 -9.16 12.41
N LEU A 127 -13.70 -7.87 12.07
CA LEU A 127 -14.91 -7.05 12.16
C LEU A 127 -15.29 -6.36 10.84
N CYS A 128 -14.37 -5.60 10.24
CA CYS A 128 -14.69 -4.62 9.18
C CYS A 128 -14.63 -5.15 7.75
N CYS A 129 -13.76 -6.11 7.46
CA CYS A 129 -13.50 -6.61 6.11
C CYS A 129 -14.76 -7.15 5.43
N VAL A 130 -15.54 -8.01 6.09
CA VAL A 130 -16.75 -8.61 5.50
C VAL A 130 -17.86 -7.57 5.23
N PRO A 131 -18.27 -6.69 6.18
CA PRO A 131 -19.22 -5.60 5.89
C PRO A 131 -18.76 -4.71 4.74
N TRP A 132 -17.48 -4.31 4.72
CA TRP A 132 -16.91 -3.49 3.65
C TRP A 132 -16.96 -4.22 2.29
N ALA A 133 -16.52 -5.48 2.25
CA ALA A 133 -16.50 -6.31 1.04
C ALA A 133 -17.91 -6.50 0.47
N MET A 134 -18.94 -6.66 1.32
CA MET A 134 -20.33 -6.74 0.87
C MET A 134 -20.80 -5.46 0.16
N THR A 135 -20.33 -4.27 0.57
CA THR A 135 -20.66 -3.03 -0.16
C THR A 135 -20.04 -3.00 -1.56
N LYS A 136 -18.81 -3.51 -1.73
CA LYS A 136 -18.10 -3.56 -3.01
C LYS A 136 -18.59 -4.71 -3.90
N LEU A 137 -19.00 -5.84 -3.32
CA LEU A 137 -19.61 -6.97 -4.03
C LEU A 137 -20.88 -6.55 -4.79
N TRP A 138 -21.67 -5.63 -4.25
CA TRP A 138 -22.84 -5.08 -4.93
C TRP A 138 -22.48 -4.32 -6.23
N PHE A 139 -21.39 -3.56 -6.24
CA PHE A 139 -20.85 -2.94 -7.46
C PHE A 139 -20.34 -4.00 -8.45
N CYS A 140 -19.74 -5.10 -7.97
CA CYS A 140 -19.30 -6.21 -8.81
C CYS A 140 -20.47 -6.92 -9.50
N ILE A 141 -21.56 -7.19 -8.76
CA ILE A 141 -22.81 -7.73 -9.32
C ILE A 141 -23.39 -6.76 -10.35
N THR A 142 -23.40 -5.46 -10.06
CA THR A 142 -23.85 -4.42 -11.00
C THR A 142 -23.02 -4.39 -12.29
N LEU A 143 -21.69 -4.49 -12.20
CA LEU A 143 -20.78 -4.60 -13.35
C LEU A 143 -21.05 -5.87 -14.17
N LEU A 144 -21.26 -7.03 -13.53
CA LEU A 144 -21.62 -8.27 -14.23
C LEU A 144 -22.95 -8.15 -14.99
N VAL A 145 -23.97 -7.52 -14.38
CA VAL A 145 -25.25 -7.25 -15.07
C VAL A 145 -25.05 -6.25 -16.23
N TYR A 146 -24.15 -5.28 -16.10
CA TYR A 146 -23.81 -4.34 -17.20
C TYR A 146 -23.14 -5.05 -18.37
N ILE A 147 -22.14 -5.91 -18.10
CA ILE A 147 -21.46 -6.73 -19.11
C ILE A 147 -22.47 -7.62 -19.85
N VAL A 148 -23.35 -8.31 -19.12
CA VAL A 148 -24.37 -9.18 -19.71
C VAL A 148 -25.38 -8.38 -20.56
N ALA A 149 -25.84 -7.22 -20.08
CA ALA A 149 -26.79 -6.37 -20.81
C ALA A 149 -26.23 -5.93 -22.17
N GLU A 150 -25.00 -5.40 -22.19
CA GLU A 150 -24.40 -4.91 -23.43
C GLU A 150 -23.91 -6.04 -24.34
N GLN A 151 -23.34 -7.13 -23.80
CA GLN A 151 -22.98 -8.31 -24.60
C GLN A 151 -24.20 -8.93 -25.31
N GLN A 152 -25.35 -9.00 -24.63
CA GLN A 152 -26.59 -9.46 -25.25
C GLN A 152 -27.14 -8.46 -26.28
N ALA A 153 -26.98 -7.15 -26.07
CA ALA A 153 -27.43 -6.11 -27.01
C ALA A 153 -26.67 -6.11 -28.35
N PHE A 154 -25.39 -6.52 -28.37
CA PHE A 154 -24.59 -6.60 -29.60
C PHE A 154 -24.84 -7.85 -30.45
N LEU A 155 -25.46 -8.91 -29.91
CA LEU A 155 -25.65 -10.16 -30.64
C LEU A 155 -26.89 -10.10 -31.55
N PRO A 156 -26.75 -10.24 -32.89
CA PRO A 156 -27.90 -10.28 -33.79
C PRO A 156 -28.71 -11.55 -33.53
N ARG A 157 -29.95 -11.40 -33.06
CA ARG A 157 -30.87 -12.50 -32.72
C ARG A 157 -32.30 -12.22 -33.19
N ASP A 158 -33.05 -13.30 -33.38
CA ASP A 158 -34.42 -13.26 -33.90
C ASP A 158 -35.34 -12.33 -33.09
N PRO A 159 -36.29 -11.63 -33.75
CA PRO A 159 -37.09 -10.59 -33.10
C PRO A 159 -38.01 -11.08 -31.99
N LEU A 160 -38.33 -12.39 -31.95
CA LEU A 160 -39.13 -13.04 -30.89
C LEU A 160 -38.28 -13.85 -29.87
N SER A 161 -36.95 -13.72 -29.88
CA SER A 161 -36.09 -14.45 -28.94
C SER A 161 -36.30 -14.01 -27.48
N SER A 162 -36.32 -14.99 -26.57
CA SER A 162 -36.46 -14.78 -25.11
C SER A 162 -35.41 -13.81 -24.55
N ASP A 163 -34.24 -13.76 -25.20
CA ASP A 163 -33.08 -12.95 -24.80
C ASP A 163 -33.35 -11.44 -24.84
N LYS A 164 -34.28 -10.96 -25.68
CA LYS A 164 -34.64 -9.54 -25.68
C LYS A 164 -35.26 -9.10 -24.36
N PHE A 165 -36.02 -9.98 -23.71
CA PHE A 165 -36.57 -9.70 -22.38
C PHE A 165 -35.48 -9.69 -21.30
N SER A 166 -34.39 -10.48 -21.43
CA SER A 166 -33.26 -10.38 -20.50
C SER A 166 -32.47 -9.08 -20.68
N VAL A 167 -32.27 -8.58 -21.91
CA VAL A 167 -31.65 -7.26 -22.14
C VAL A 167 -32.49 -6.16 -21.46
N ILE A 168 -33.81 -6.14 -21.71
CA ILE A 168 -34.72 -5.14 -21.12
C ILE A 168 -34.71 -5.24 -19.59
N LEU A 169 -34.76 -6.44 -19.02
CA LEU A 169 -34.72 -6.65 -17.57
C LEU A 169 -33.39 -6.21 -16.95
N CYS A 170 -32.25 -6.53 -17.58
CA CYS A 170 -30.94 -6.10 -17.11
C CYS A 170 -30.77 -4.58 -17.19
N ARG A 171 -31.21 -3.93 -18.28
CA ARG A 171 -31.21 -2.45 -18.37
C ARG A 171 -32.14 -1.81 -17.34
N ALA A 172 -33.35 -2.34 -17.16
CA ALA A 172 -34.27 -1.88 -16.11
C ALA A 172 -33.66 -2.04 -14.70
N PHE A 173 -32.94 -3.13 -14.43
CA PHE A 173 -32.19 -3.31 -13.19
C PHE A 173 -31.10 -2.24 -13.03
N LEU A 174 -30.27 -2.01 -14.05
CA LEU A 174 -29.17 -1.04 -14.01
C LEU A 174 -29.67 0.38 -13.79
N TYR A 175 -30.75 0.79 -14.46
CA TYR A 175 -31.32 2.13 -14.28
C TYR A 175 -32.08 2.28 -12.93
N THR A 176 -32.76 1.23 -12.46
CA THR A 176 -33.50 1.29 -11.18
C THR A 176 -32.55 1.26 -9.98
N PHE A 177 -31.58 0.34 -9.98
CA PHE A 177 -30.71 0.09 -8.83
C PHE A 177 -29.42 0.90 -8.88
N SER A 178 -28.65 0.87 -9.97
CA SER A 178 -27.35 1.57 -10.01
C SER A 178 -27.53 3.09 -10.14
N LEU A 179 -28.20 3.55 -11.20
CA LEU A 179 -28.49 4.98 -11.41
C LEU A 179 -29.32 5.54 -10.25
N GLY A 180 -30.32 4.80 -9.77
CA GLY A 180 -31.09 5.15 -8.57
C GLY A 180 -30.25 5.31 -7.30
N GLN A 181 -29.34 4.38 -7.02
CA GLN A 181 -28.45 4.43 -5.85
C GLN A 181 -27.45 5.58 -5.93
N LEU A 182 -26.78 5.77 -7.08
CA LEU A 182 -25.84 6.87 -7.30
C LEU A 182 -26.53 8.24 -7.18
N PHE A 183 -27.72 8.37 -7.77
CA PHE A 183 -28.54 9.58 -7.66
C PHE A 183 -28.98 9.85 -6.21
N ALA A 184 -29.40 8.82 -5.47
CA ALA A 184 -29.77 8.94 -4.05
C ALA A 184 -28.57 9.32 -3.17
N LYS A 185 -27.40 8.70 -3.39
CA LYS A 185 -26.14 8.99 -2.69
C LYS A 185 -25.72 10.45 -2.90
N HIS A 186 -25.46 10.83 -4.14
CA HIS A 186 -24.95 12.16 -4.46
C HIS A 186 -25.99 13.26 -4.27
N GLY A 187 -27.28 12.98 -4.46
CA GLY A 187 -28.37 13.89 -4.11
C GLY A 187 -28.40 14.21 -2.61
N CYS A 188 -28.30 13.19 -1.75
CA CYS A 188 -28.23 13.37 -0.30
C CYS A 188 -26.95 14.10 0.14
N GLN A 189 -25.78 13.74 -0.39
CA GLN A 189 -24.52 14.43 -0.09
C GLN A 189 -24.54 15.90 -0.56
N THR A 190 -25.01 16.17 -1.78
CA THR A 190 -25.14 17.53 -2.34
C THR A 190 -26.10 18.38 -1.52
N TYR A 191 -27.26 17.84 -1.13
CA TYR A 191 -28.21 18.54 -0.25
C TYR A 191 -27.58 18.89 1.12
N ARG A 192 -26.82 17.95 1.72
CA ARG A 192 -26.07 18.21 2.97
C ARG A 192 -25.01 19.31 2.79
N ALA A 193 -24.22 19.24 1.72
CA ALA A 193 -23.18 20.24 1.42
C ALA A 193 -23.75 21.63 1.17
N ILE A 194 -24.87 21.75 0.44
CA ILE A 194 -25.62 23.01 0.25
C ILE A 194 -26.10 23.54 1.60
N ARG A 195 -26.73 22.70 2.44
CA ARG A 195 -27.22 23.09 3.77
C ARG A 195 -26.09 23.54 4.70
N GLN A 196 -24.90 22.95 4.58
CA GLN A 196 -23.69 23.32 5.33
C GLN A 196 -22.86 24.43 4.65
N LYS A 197 -23.30 24.97 3.50
CA LYS A 197 -22.60 25.98 2.67
C LYS A 197 -21.20 25.56 2.20
N GLN A 198 -20.89 24.26 2.14
CA GLN A 198 -19.59 23.71 1.72
C GLN A 198 -19.48 23.60 0.19
N MET A 199 -19.65 24.72 -0.51
CA MET A 199 -19.60 24.80 -1.98
C MET A 199 -18.32 25.54 -2.41
N MET A 200 -17.56 24.95 -3.33
CA MET A 200 -16.38 25.57 -3.96
C MET A 200 -16.70 25.97 -5.41
N ARG A 201 -16.02 26.98 -5.96
CA ARG A 201 -16.24 27.40 -7.37
C ARG A 201 -15.25 26.71 -8.29
N PHE A 202 -15.69 25.65 -8.96
CA PHE A 202 -14.92 24.98 -10.01
C PHE A 202 -14.84 25.88 -11.25
N CYS A 203 -13.62 26.06 -11.78
CA CYS A 203 -13.29 26.98 -12.87
C CYS A 203 -13.92 28.38 -12.75
N GLY A 204 -14.03 28.90 -11.51
CA GLY A 204 -14.59 30.22 -11.20
C GLY A 204 -16.13 30.35 -11.32
N CYS A 205 -16.76 29.61 -12.24
CA CYS A 205 -18.16 29.80 -12.63
C CYS A 205 -19.15 28.82 -11.98
N LEU A 206 -18.76 27.57 -11.72
CA LEU A 206 -19.69 26.52 -11.29
C LEU A 206 -19.55 26.19 -9.79
N PRO A 207 -20.61 26.35 -8.97
CA PRO A 207 -20.57 25.98 -7.56
C PRO A 207 -20.72 24.45 -7.39
N VAL A 208 -19.62 23.77 -7.09
CA VAL A 208 -19.53 22.33 -6.87
C VAL A 208 -19.37 22.02 -5.38
N PRO A 209 -20.10 21.06 -4.79
CA PRO A 209 -19.88 20.60 -3.42
C PRO A 209 -18.43 20.18 -3.15
N LYS A 210 -17.85 20.59 -2.01
CA LYS A 210 -16.44 20.27 -1.67
C LYS A 210 -16.14 18.77 -1.73
N TYR A 211 -17.07 17.93 -1.27
CA TYR A 211 -16.87 16.48 -1.20
C TYR A 211 -16.60 15.82 -2.56
N MET A 212 -17.21 16.33 -3.65
CA MET A 212 -17.05 15.78 -5.00
C MET A 212 -15.60 15.85 -5.52
N LEU A 213 -14.78 16.74 -4.95
CA LEU A 213 -13.37 16.92 -5.31
C LEU A 213 -12.42 16.39 -4.23
N GLN A 214 -12.94 15.78 -3.16
CA GLN A 214 -12.14 15.32 -2.02
C GLN A 214 -11.53 13.93 -2.25
N THR A 215 -12.23 13.04 -2.96
CA THR A 215 -11.73 11.69 -3.30
C THR A 215 -11.91 11.41 -4.79
N ARG A 216 -10.98 10.65 -5.38
CA ARG A 216 -11.05 10.26 -6.80
C ARG A 216 -12.30 9.39 -7.07
N GLN A 217 -12.72 8.58 -6.10
CA GLN A 217 -13.94 7.77 -6.15
C GLN A 217 -15.19 8.59 -6.44
N GLU A 218 -15.46 9.65 -5.66
CA GLU A 218 -16.68 10.45 -5.82
C GLU A 218 -16.70 11.17 -7.19
N VAL A 219 -15.54 11.54 -7.75
CA VAL A 219 -15.45 12.05 -9.13
C VAL A 219 -15.88 10.98 -10.14
N VAL A 220 -15.33 9.76 -10.03
CA VAL A 220 -15.64 8.65 -10.95
C VAL A 220 -17.11 8.22 -10.85
N GLU A 221 -17.66 8.14 -9.64
CA GLU A 221 -19.09 7.84 -9.43
C GLU A 221 -20.01 8.93 -9.99
N VAL A 222 -19.67 10.22 -9.85
CA VAL A 222 -20.44 11.33 -10.43
C VAL A 222 -20.36 11.34 -11.97
N VAL A 223 -19.20 11.04 -12.55
CA VAL A 223 -19.05 10.92 -14.01
C VAL A 223 -19.83 9.71 -14.53
N LEU A 224 -19.80 8.58 -13.83
CA LEU A 224 -20.62 7.40 -14.13
C LEU A 224 -22.12 7.71 -14.03
N LEU A 225 -22.57 8.44 -13.00
CA LEU A 225 -23.95 8.90 -12.85
C LEU A 225 -24.40 9.73 -14.08
N LEU A 226 -23.56 10.65 -14.54
CA LEU A 226 -23.85 11.49 -15.71
C LEU A 226 -23.95 10.67 -17.00
N PHE A 227 -23.05 9.69 -17.22
CA PHE A 227 -23.15 8.80 -18.39
C PHE A 227 -24.36 7.87 -18.32
N LEU A 228 -24.69 7.29 -17.15
CA LEU A 228 -25.88 6.44 -16.99
C LEU A 228 -27.18 7.23 -17.19
N ALA A 229 -27.25 8.48 -16.72
CA ALA A 229 -28.38 9.37 -16.99
C ALA A 229 -28.47 9.73 -18.49
N CYS A 230 -27.33 9.96 -19.16
CA CYS A 230 -27.29 10.19 -20.61
C CYS A 230 -27.79 8.97 -21.41
N LEU A 231 -27.33 7.76 -21.07
CA LEU A 231 -27.82 6.51 -21.68
C LEU A 231 -29.32 6.33 -21.46
N PHE A 232 -29.81 6.56 -20.23
CA PHE A 232 -31.24 6.47 -19.93
C PHE A 232 -32.09 7.45 -20.76
N CYS A 233 -31.64 8.71 -20.91
CA CYS A 233 -32.30 9.69 -21.78
C CYS A 233 -32.21 9.34 -23.28
N CYS A 234 -31.25 8.50 -23.68
CA CYS A 234 -31.07 8.01 -25.06
C CYS A 234 -31.55 6.56 -25.26
N GLU A 235 -32.21 5.94 -24.27
CA GLU A 235 -32.54 4.51 -24.29
C GLU A 235 -33.51 4.19 -25.44
N PRO A 236 -33.12 3.39 -26.44
CA PRO A 236 -33.92 3.16 -27.65
C PRO A 236 -35.29 2.56 -27.34
N VAL A 237 -35.40 1.70 -26.31
CA VAL A 237 -36.67 1.08 -25.90
C VAL A 237 -37.70 2.13 -25.46
N LEU A 238 -37.28 3.17 -24.74
CA LEU A 238 -38.19 4.24 -24.27
C LEU A 238 -38.67 5.13 -25.43
N HIS A 239 -37.78 5.45 -26.37
CA HIS A 239 -38.12 6.25 -27.55
C HIS A 239 -39.00 5.48 -28.55
N CYS A 240 -38.76 4.19 -28.76
CA CYS A 240 -39.60 3.36 -29.62
C CYS A 240 -40.99 3.10 -29.01
N LEU A 241 -41.08 2.84 -27.70
CA LEU A 241 -42.37 2.63 -27.00
C LEU A 241 -43.28 3.87 -27.03
N ALA A 242 -42.71 5.08 -27.16
CA ALA A 242 -43.46 6.31 -27.32
C ALA A 242 -44.07 6.52 -28.72
N VAL A 243 -43.62 5.74 -29.73
CA VAL A 243 -44.01 5.90 -31.15
C VAL A 243 -44.78 4.68 -31.67
N SER A 244 -44.45 3.47 -31.19
CA SER A 244 -45.05 2.21 -31.63
C SER A 244 -45.24 1.24 -30.46
N ASN A 245 -46.32 0.44 -30.50
CA ASN A 245 -46.57 -0.62 -29.51
C ASN A 245 -45.59 -1.81 -29.62
N ASP A 246 -44.77 -1.87 -30.67
CA ASP A 246 -43.78 -2.92 -30.90
C ASP A 246 -42.57 -2.75 -29.99
N LEU A 247 -42.70 -3.24 -28.76
CA LEU A 247 -41.77 -3.14 -27.62
C LEU A 247 -40.36 -3.74 -27.85
N LEU A 248 -40.06 -4.21 -29.06
CA LEU A 248 -38.95 -5.11 -29.39
C LEU A 248 -38.19 -4.74 -30.68
N THR A 249 -38.47 -3.61 -31.33
CA THR A 249 -37.79 -3.15 -32.56
C THR A 249 -36.55 -2.29 -32.25
N ASN A 250 -35.40 -2.64 -32.82
CA ASN A 250 -34.12 -1.94 -32.56
C ASN A 250 -34.00 -0.61 -33.33
N CYS A 251 -34.74 -0.45 -34.42
CA CYS A 251 -35.05 0.82 -35.06
C CYS A 251 -36.56 0.84 -35.32
N CYS A 252 -37.23 1.94 -34.97
CA CYS A 252 -38.61 2.18 -35.34
C CYS A 252 -38.70 2.80 -36.75
N GLU A 253 -39.77 2.48 -37.48
CA GLU A 253 -39.92 2.75 -38.92
C GLU A 253 -39.88 4.24 -39.31
N PHE A 254 -40.07 5.14 -38.34
CA PHE A 254 -40.24 6.58 -38.55
C PHE A 254 -39.00 7.46 -38.28
N GLY A 255 -37.77 6.92 -38.31
CA GLY A 255 -36.61 7.81 -38.38
C GLY A 255 -35.21 7.20 -38.45
N GLU A 256 -34.45 7.67 -39.45
CA GLU A 256 -32.98 7.52 -39.53
C GLU A 256 -32.28 8.10 -38.29
N TRP A 257 -32.87 9.11 -37.65
CA TRP A 257 -32.35 9.73 -36.42
C TRP A 257 -32.24 8.73 -35.27
N GLN A 258 -33.23 7.86 -35.08
CA GLN A 258 -33.23 6.82 -34.05
C GLN A 258 -32.14 5.76 -34.31
N CYS A 259 -31.90 5.37 -35.58
CA CYS A 259 -30.80 4.47 -35.90
C CYS A 259 -29.41 5.10 -35.69
N ASN A 260 -29.26 6.41 -35.98
CA ASN A 260 -28.05 7.16 -35.64
C ASN A 260 -27.87 7.33 -34.12
N LEU A 261 -28.96 7.47 -33.37
CA LEU A 261 -28.95 7.48 -31.91
C LEU A 261 -28.46 6.14 -31.34
N MET A 262 -28.87 5.00 -31.90
CA MET A 262 -28.34 3.67 -31.52
C MET A 262 -26.82 3.57 -31.71
N HIS A 263 -26.26 4.04 -32.83
CA HIS A 263 -24.81 4.04 -33.00
C HIS A 263 -24.11 4.92 -31.95
N THR A 264 -24.72 6.06 -31.61
CA THR A 264 -24.21 6.98 -30.58
C THR A 264 -24.27 6.35 -29.19
N TYR A 265 -25.41 5.75 -28.81
CA TYR A 265 -25.61 4.99 -27.58
C TYR A 265 -24.51 3.93 -27.42
N ASN A 266 -24.27 3.10 -28.44
CA ASN A 266 -23.29 2.01 -28.38
C ASN A 266 -21.85 2.51 -28.21
N ARG A 267 -21.52 3.73 -28.70
CA ARG A 267 -20.22 4.38 -28.42
C ARG A 267 -20.14 4.94 -27.00
N VAL A 268 -21.26 5.45 -26.47
CA VAL A 268 -21.32 6.02 -25.11
C VAL A 268 -21.33 4.93 -24.03
N ALA A 269 -21.94 3.77 -24.29
CA ALA A 269 -22.02 2.63 -23.36
C ALA A 269 -20.66 2.04 -22.96
N ALA A 270 -19.63 2.21 -23.81
CA ALA A 270 -18.26 1.82 -23.48
C ALA A 270 -17.68 2.60 -22.27
N PHE A 271 -18.11 3.85 -22.02
CA PHE A 271 -17.57 4.67 -20.94
C PHE A 271 -18.04 4.21 -19.54
N PRO A 272 -19.35 3.98 -19.26
CA PRO A 272 -19.78 3.34 -18.01
C PRO A 272 -19.09 2.02 -17.72
N LEU A 273 -18.91 1.15 -18.72
CA LEU A 273 -18.21 -0.12 -18.53
C LEU A 273 -16.78 0.09 -17.99
N LEU A 274 -16.02 0.99 -18.62
CA LEU A 274 -14.67 1.36 -18.17
C LEU A 274 -14.69 1.98 -16.75
N LEU A 275 -15.65 2.87 -16.45
CA LEU A 275 -15.77 3.51 -15.15
C LEU A 275 -16.16 2.51 -14.03
N TYR A 276 -17.01 1.52 -14.31
CA TYR A 276 -17.29 0.43 -13.38
C TYR A 276 -16.05 -0.42 -13.11
N PHE A 277 -15.20 -0.68 -14.11
CA PHE A 277 -13.90 -1.34 -13.87
C PHE A 277 -12.96 -0.50 -13.02
N VAL A 278 -12.89 0.83 -13.24
CA VAL A 278 -12.11 1.76 -12.40
C VAL A 278 -12.61 1.77 -10.95
N LEU A 279 -13.93 1.69 -10.71
CA LEU A 279 -14.48 1.52 -9.36
C LEU A 279 -14.22 0.12 -8.78
N ALA A 280 -14.23 -0.93 -9.61
CA ALA A 280 -13.89 -2.29 -9.19
C ALA A 280 -12.41 -2.42 -8.77
N CYS A 281 -11.51 -1.57 -9.30
CA CYS A 281 -10.12 -1.50 -8.82
C CYS A 281 -10.01 -1.19 -7.32
N GLU A 282 -11.02 -0.61 -6.66
CA GLU A 282 -10.98 -0.35 -5.22
C GLU A 282 -10.94 -1.62 -4.37
N LEU A 283 -11.28 -2.79 -4.94
CA LEU A 283 -11.11 -4.10 -4.31
C LEU A 283 -9.66 -4.38 -3.88
N VAL A 284 -8.66 -3.69 -4.45
CA VAL A 284 -7.26 -3.78 -3.97
C VAL A 284 -7.14 -3.46 -2.48
N ASN A 285 -8.03 -2.64 -1.91
CA ASN A 285 -8.00 -2.29 -0.49
C ASN A 285 -8.38 -3.45 0.46
N LEU A 286 -8.86 -4.59 -0.07
CA LEU A 286 -9.00 -5.84 0.70
C LEU A 286 -7.67 -6.28 1.32
N ASN A 287 -6.57 -6.13 0.58
CA ASN A 287 -5.22 -6.56 0.95
C ASN A 287 -4.29 -5.34 1.02
N VAL A 288 -3.51 -5.19 2.10
CA VAL A 288 -2.56 -4.09 2.24
C VAL A 288 -1.61 -4.04 1.05
N HIS A 289 -1.07 -5.18 0.61
CA HIS A 289 -0.03 -5.24 -0.42
C HIS A 289 -0.54 -4.77 -1.79
N LEU A 290 -1.77 -5.13 -2.16
CA LEU A 290 -2.42 -4.63 -3.38
C LEU A 290 -2.76 -3.13 -3.28
N SER A 291 -3.13 -2.66 -2.09
CA SER A 291 -3.33 -1.23 -1.82
C SER A 291 -2.01 -0.44 -1.91
N VAL A 292 -0.90 -0.96 -1.36
CA VAL A 292 0.46 -0.36 -1.53
C VAL A 292 0.79 -0.25 -3.01
N PHE A 293 0.64 -1.34 -3.78
CA PHE A 293 0.89 -1.33 -5.22
C PHE A 293 0.03 -0.30 -5.96
N SER A 294 -1.27 -0.21 -5.64
CA SER A 294 -2.18 0.79 -6.22
C SER A 294 -1.79 2.23 -5.87
N VAL A 295 -1.27 2.48 -4.66
CA VAL A 295 -0.73 3.79 -4.26
C VAL A 295 0.57 4.10 -5.01
N ILE A 296 1.50 3.15 -5.11
CA ILE A 296 2.75 3.31 -5.87
C ILE A 296 2.45 3.66 -7.33
N CYS A 297 1.61 2.87 -8.01
CA CYS A 297 1.15 3.17 -9.37
C CYS A 297 0.53 4.57 -9.45
N SER A 298 -0.35 4.93 -8.52
CA SER A 298 -1.02 6.24 -8.47
C SER A 298 -0.08 7.45 -8.32
N CYS A 299 1.10 7.27 -7.74
CA CYS A 299 2.16 8.27 -7.66
C CYS A 299 3.02 8.28 -8.93
N LEU A 300 3.50 7.11 -9.36
CA LEU A 300 4.33 6.94 -10.55
C LEU A 300 3.61 7.34 -11.85
N MET A 301 2.26 7.40 -11.86
CA MET A 301 1.48 7.94 -12.99
C MET A 301 1.97 9.32 -13.45
N SER A 302 2.46 10.17 -12.54
CA SER A 302 2.95 11.51 -12.90
C SER A 302 4.25 11.48 -13.70
N GLU A 303 5.22 10.65 -13.29
CA GLU A 303 6.46 10.41 -14.01
C GLU A 303 6.18 9.66 -15.33
N PHE A 304 5.30 8.66 -15.32
CA PHE A 304 4.87 7.94 -16.52
C PHE A 304 4.21 8.86 -17.56
N VAL A 305 3.39 9.83 -17.14
CA VAL A 305 2.81 10.83 -18.06
C VAL A 305 3.90 11.73 -18.67
N MET A 306 4.96 12.06 -17.93
CA MET A 306 6.12 12.77 -18.50
C MET A 306 6.88 11.92 -19.53
N TYR A 307 7.03 10.61 -19.30
CA TYR A 307 7.60 9.68 -20.28
C TYR A 307 6.73 9.53 -21.54
N VAL A 308 5.40 9.45 -21.39
CA VAL A 308 4.46 9.44 -22.53
C VAL A 308 4.51 10.77 -23.30
N ALA A 309 4.63 11.91 -22.63
CA ALA A 309 4.82 13.20 -23.28
C ALA A 309 6.14 13.27 -24.06
N ALA A 310 7.23 12.73 -23.50
CA ALA A 310 8.52 12.60 -24.19
C ALA A 310 8.41 11.68 -25.42
N LEU A 311 7.76 10.52 -25.30
CA LEU A 311 7.48 9.62 -26.42
C LEU A 311 6.72 10.33 -27.54
N VAL A 312 5.61 11.02 -27.22
CA VAL A 312 4.82 11.76 -28.20
C VAL A 312 5.66 12.85 -28.88
N PHE A 313 6.49 13.58 -28.14
CA PHE A 313 7.39 14.59 -28.70
C PHE A 313 8.44 13.98 -29.65
N PHE A 314 9.14 12.92 -29.24
CA PHE A 314 10.14 12.24 -30.08
C PHE A 314 9.49 11.62 -31.32
N THR A 315 8.36 10.93 -31.18
CA THR A 315 7.61 10.34 -32.30
C THR A 315 7.14 11.43 -33.28
N ALA A 316 6.66 12.58 -32.80
CA ALA A 316 6.27 13.69 -33.66
C ALA A 316 7.46 14.32 -34.42
N ALA A 317 8.62 14.42 -33.78
CA ALA A 317 9.85 14.94 -34.39
C ALA A 317 10.39 13.99 -35.48
N PHE A 318 10.46 12.69 -35.22
CA PHE A 318 10.89 11.72 -36.23
C PHE A 318 9.85 11.54 -37.35
N ALA A 319 8.55 11.54 -37.02
CA ALA A 319 7.48 11.47 -38.03
C ALA A 319 7.49 12.66 -39.00
N SER A 320 7.81 13.87 -38.52
CA SER A 320 7.92 15.06 -39.38
C SER A 320 9.20 15.04 -40.23
N ALA A 321 10.33 14.58 -39.68
CA ALA A 321 11.55 14.36 -40.47
C ALA A 321 11.35 13.31 -41.60
N ILE A 322 10.64 12.22 -41.31
CA ILE A 322 10.30 11.19 -42.32
C ILE A 322 9.31 11.75 -43.35
N ALA A 323 8.21 12.40 -42.94
CA ALA A 323 7.22 12.95 -43.86
C ALA A 323 7.78 14.07 -44.78
N CYS A 324 8.80 14.80 -44.33
CA CYS A 324 9.52 15.77 -45.16
C CYS A 324 10.62 15.16 -46.05
N SER A 325 10.91 13.86 -45.95
CA SER A 325 11.94 13.21 -46.77
C SER A 325 11.46 13.02 -48.22
N PRO A 326 12.35 13.12 -49.22
CA PRO A 326 11.99 12.92 -50.62
C PRO A 326 11.42 11.50 -50.82
N HIS A 327 10.31 11.41 -51.53
CA HIS A 327 9.63 10.15 -51.75
C HIS A 327 10.24 9.38 -52.94
N SER A 328 10.46 8.08 -52.77
CA SER A 328 10.81 7.20 -53.88
C SER A 328 9.65 7.13 -54.89
N LEU A 329 9.93 7.11 -56.20
CA LEU A 329 8.89 7.08 -57.24
C LEU A 329 8.18 5.71 -57.37
N GLY A 330 8.52 4.73 -56.53
CA GLY A 330 7.84 3.43 -56.49
C GLY A 330 6.45 3.54 -55.88
N THR A 331 5.40 3.41 -56.71
CA THR A 331 3.97 3.44 -56.32
C THR A 331 3.51 2.27 -55.43
N GLN A 332 4.45 1.49 -54.88
CA GLN A 332 4.25 0.32 -54.03
C GLN A 332 5.14 0.35 -52.77
N SER A 333 5.97 1.39 -52.54
CA SER A 333 6.91 1.39 -51.40
C SER A 333 6.22 1.66 -50.05
N VAL A 334 6.83 1.20 -48.97
CA VAL A 334 6.34 1.40 -47.58
C VAL A 334 6.14 2.88 -47.28
N GLN A 335 7.00 3.74 -47.83
CA GLN A 335 6.93 5.20 -47.68
C GLN A 335 5.54 5.73 -48.07
N MET A 336 4.98 5.26 -49.19
CA MET A 336 3.65 5.66 -49.69
C MET A 336 2.47 5.11 -48.88
N LYS A 337 2.69 4.04 -48.10
CA LYS A 337 1.62 3.31 -47.37
C LYS A 337 1.54 3.71 -45.90
N ASP A 338 2.69 3.69 -45.23
CA ASP A 338 2.79 3.81 -43.77
C ASP A 338 3.36 5.16 -43.32
N PHE A 339 4.04 5.92 -44.21
CA PHE A 339 4.78 7.14 -43.87
C PHE A 339 4.43 8.39 -44.71
N PHE A 340 3.49 8.27 -45.65
CA PHE A 340 3.14 9.31 -46.65
C PHE A 340 2.65 10.64 -46.05
N SER A 341 2.08 10.59 -44.84
CA SER A 341 1.59 11.77 -44.13
C SER A 341 2.03 11.73 -42.68
N TRP A 342 2.21 12.90 -42.08
CA TRP A 342 2.67 13.03 -40.69
C TRP A 342 1.83 12.19 -39.68
N PRO A 343 0.49 12.12 -39.75
CA PRO A 343 -0.29 11.24 -38.86
C PRO A 343 0.01 9.75 -39.05
N MET A 344 0.13 9.27 -40.30
CA MET A 344 0.45 7.86 -40.58
C MET A 344 1.88 7.52 -40.14
N ALA A 345 2.84 8.41 -40.42
CA ALA A 345 4.21 8.26 -39.95
C ALA A 345 4.30 8.24 -38.42
N PHE A 346 3.49 9.07 -37.73
CA PHE A 346 3.39 9.09 -36.27
C PHE A 346 2.77 7.80 -35.72
N GLU A 347 1.69 7.30 -36.30
CA GLU A 347 1.04 6.03 -35.91
C GLU A 347 1.96 4.82 -36.14
N SER A 348 2.67 4.80 -37.27
CA SER A 348 3.66 3.77 -37.59
C SER A 348 4.85 3.78 -36.61
N LEU A 349 5.45 4.94 -36.34
CA LEU A 349 6.53 5.06 -35.35
C LEU A 349 6.05 4.76 -33.93
N LEU A 350 4.84 5.15 -33.54
CA LEU A 350 4.27 4.81 -32.23
C LEU A 350 4.04 3.30 -32.10
N SER A 351 3.61 2.64 -33.18
CA SER A 351 3.51 1.18 -33.26
C SER A 351 4.89 0.50 -33.17
N MET A 352 5.95 1.10 -33.70
CA MET A 352 7.33 0.63 -33.52
C MET A 352 7.82 0.85 -32.07
N ALA A 353 7.44 1.94 -31.42
CA ALA A 353 7.80 2.25 -30.04
C ALA A 353 7.17 1.27 -29.02
N PHE A 354 5.97 0.76 -29.32
CA PHE A 354 5.32 -0.31 -28.55
C PHE A 354 5.61 -1.73 -29.08
N SER A 355 6.54 -1.89 -30.04
CA SER A 355 6.90 -3.17 -30.66
C SER A 355 5.73 -3.92 -31.32
N ALA A 356 4.65 -3.22 -31.66
CA ALA A 356 3.46 -3.74 -32.32
C ALA A 356 3.54 -3.69 -33.86
N TYR A 357 4.53 -2.99 -34.42
CA TYR A 357 4.77 -2.90 -35.87
C TYR A 357 5.28 -4.24 -36.42
N GLY A 358 4.54 -4.84 -37.35
CA GLY A 358 4.74 -6.22 -37.79
C GLY A 358 6.06 -6.48 -38.55
N GLY A 359 6.72 -7.61 -38.22
CA GLY A 359 8.05 -8.00 -38.69
C GLY A 359 8.31 -7.80 -40.19
N ASN A 360 7.43 -8.33 -41.04
CA ASN A 360 7.56 -8.30 -42.51
C ASN A 360 7.77 -6.87 -43.06
N LYS A 361 7.16 -5.86 -42.43
CA LYS A 361 7.28 -4.45 -42.85
C LYS A 361 8.70 -3.89 -42.70
N TYR A 362 9.51 -4.43 -41.77
CA TYR A 362 10.91 -4.01 -41.63
C TYR A 362 11.80 -4.52 -42.78
N GLU A 363 11.43 -5.64 -43.42
CA GLU A 363 12.11 -6.11 -44.64
C GLU A 363 11.83 -5.15 -45.80
N GLU A 364 10.56 -4.74 -45.98
CA GLU A 364 10.15 -3.76 -47.00
C GLU A 364 10.78 -2.35 -46.77
N ILE A 365 11.11 -1.98 -45.53
CA ILE A 365 11.87 -0.74 -45.19
C ILE A 365 13.36 -0.87 -45.57
N ALA A 366 13.90 -2.07 -45.73
CA ALA A 366 15.33 -2.28 -45.89
C ALA A 366 15.90 -1.71 -47.20
N ASP A 367 15.06 -1.53 -48.22
CA ASP A 367 15.38 -1.01 -49.55
C ASP A 367 15.48 0.53 -49.62
N GLU A 368 14.93 1.26 -48.64
CA GLU A 368 14.97 2.73 -48.59
C GLU A 368 15.99 3.21 -47.56
N PRO A 369 17.26 3.50 -47.93
CA PRO A 369 18.34 3.69 -46.97
C PRO A 369 18.13 4.89 -46.04
N LEU A 370 17.52 5.99 -46.50
CA LEU A 370 17.25 7.16 -45.66
C LEU A 370 16.16 6.86 -44.61
N LEU A 371 15.04 6.24 -45.02
CA LEU A 371 13.97 5.81 -44.13
C LEU A 371 14.52 4.82 -43.08
N LYS A 372 15.30 3.84 -43.54
CA LYS A 372 15.98 2.86 -42.69
C LYS A 372 16.87 3.51 -41.64
N TRP A 373 17.70 4.50 -42.00
CA TRP A 373 18.54 5.22 -41.03
C TRP A 373 17.72 6.04 -40.02
N LEU A 374 16.64 6.69 -40.45
CA LEU A 374 15.75 7.45 -39.55
C LEU A 374 14.99 6.53 -38.58
N VAL A 375 14.46 5.40 -39.06
CA VAL A 375 13.76 4.38 -38.25
C VAL A 375 14.73 3.70 -37.29
N MET A 376 15.93 3.33 -37.72
CA MET A 376 16.98 2.78 -36.84
C MET A 376 17.43 3.78 -35.78
N GLY A 377 17.56 5.07 -36.14
CA GLY A 377 17.87 6.14 -35.19
C GLY A 377 16.77 6.33 -34.14
N PHE A 378 15.51 6.33 -34.55
CA PHE A 378 14.36 6.36 -33.64
C PHE A 378 14.35 5.15 -32.71
N ALA A 379 14.49 3.94 -33.25
CA ALA A 379 14.47 2.69 -32.49
C ALA A 379 15.63 2.62 -31.47
N ALA A 380 16.83 3.07 -31.84
CA ALA A 380 17.97 3.14 -30.93
C ALA A 380 17.73 4.15 -29.79
N CYS A 381 17.30 5.37 -30.12
CA CYS A 381 16.99 6.40 -29.11
C CYS A 381 15.85 5.98 -28.16
N TRP A 382 14.81 5.32 -28.68
CA TRP A 382 13.68 4.88 -27.87
C TRP A 382 13.99 3.61 -27.06
N HIS A 383 14.24 2.48 -27.73
CA HIS A 383 14.33 1.17 -27.07
C HIS A 383 15.63 0.98 -26.29
N VAL A 384 16.77 1.48 -26.80
CA VAL A 384 18.07 1.25 -26.14
C VAL A 384 18.35 2.31 -25.06
N TYR A 385 17.93 3.56 -25.26
CA TYR A 385 18.19 4.65 -24.32
C TYR A 385 16.97 5.02 -23.46
N LEU A 386 15.89 5.56 -24.04
CA LEU A 386 14.79 6.13 -23.26
C LEU A 386 14.01 5.09 -22.45
N MET A 387 13.73 3.90 -23.00
CA MET A 387 13.02 2.83 -22.29
C MET A 387 13.85 2.26 -21.13
N ASN A 388 15.15 2.02 -21.32
CA ASN A 388 16.02 1.54 -20.24
C ASN A 388 16.19 2.61 -19.14
N LEU A 389 16.30 3.90 -19.53
CA LEU A 389 16.32 5.02 -18.58
C LEU A 389 15.00 5.12 -17.79
N MET A 390 13.86 4.89 -18.43
CA MET A 390 12.55 4.85 -17.78
C MET A 390 12.47 3.73 -16.74
N VAL A 391 12.84 2.49 -17.10
CA VAL A 391 12.84 1.36 -16.17
C VAL A 391 13.76 1.64 -14.98
N ALA A 392 14.99 2.13 -15.22
CA ALA A 392 15.93 2.46 -14.14
C ALA A 392 15.38 3.51 -13.15
N GLN A 393 14.77 4.60 -13.66
CA GLN A 393 14.18 5.62 -12.79
C GLN A 393 12.96 5.11 -12.03
N LEU A 394 12.06 4.35 -12.69
CA LEU A 394 10.89 3.75 -12.02
C LEU A 394 11.29 2.75 -10.93
N CYS A 395 12.34 1.94 -11.13
CA CYS A 395 12.86 1.04 -10.12
C CYS A 395 13.47 1.78 -8.92
N GLN A 396 14.24 2.85 -9.14
CA GLN A 396 14.74 3.68 -8.04
C GLN A 396 13.58 4.31 -7.25
N ARG A 397 12.61 4.88 -7.96
CA ARG A 397 11.44 5.55 -7.36
C ARG A 397 10.51 4.60 -6.63
N TYR A 398 10.36 3.37 -7.09
CA TYR A 398 9.64 2.32 -6.39
C TYR A 398 10.22 2.11 -4.98
N ASN A 399 11.55 1.96 -4.89
CA ASN A 399 12.25 1.73 -3.63
C ASN A 399 12.17 2.93 -2.67
N GLU A 400 12.34 4.15 -3.19
CA GLU A 400 12.16 5.40 -2.42
C GLU A 400 10.72 5.55 -1.87
N LEU A 401 9.71 5.16 -2.65
CA LEU A 401 8.30 5.37 -2.32
C LEU A 401 7.69 4.27 -1.45
N PHE A 402 8.20 3.04 -1.48
CA PHE A 402 7.56 1.85 -0.93
C PHE A 402 7.09 2.00 0.53
N LEU A 403 7.94 2.55 1.42
CA LEU A 403 7.60 2.75 2.83
C LEU A 403 6.48 3.80 3.02
N HIS A 404 6.54 4.92 2.30
CA HIS A 404 5.48 5.93 2.32
C HIS A 404 4.17 5.41 1.74
N ALA A 405 4.22 4.58 0.69
CA ALA A 405 3.06 3.92 0.12
C ALA A 405 2.43 2.89 1.08
N ARG A 406 3.25 2.13 1.84
CA ARG A 406 2.77 1.22 2.91
C ARG A 406 2.00 1.99 3.99
N GLY A 407 2.51 3.16 4.39
CA GLY A 407 1.81 4.06 5.31
C GLY A 407 0.51 4.63 4.74
N ASN A 408 0.53 5.16 3.52
CA ASN A 408 -0.64 5.72 2.86
C ASN A 408 -1.75 4.67 2.60
N ALA A 409 -1.38 3.42 2.30
CA ALA A 409 -2.29 2.30 2.22
C ALA A 409 -2.93 1.97 3.59
N ARG A 410 -2.15 2.00 4.68
CA ARG A 410 -2.66 1.83 6.05
C ARG A 410 -3.59 2.98 6.48
N LEU A 411 -3.29 4.24 6.15
CA LEU A 411 -4.21 5.38 6.32
C LEU A 411 -5.51 5.17 5.55
N THR A 412 -5.41 4.74 4.28
CA THR A 412 -6.57 4.45 3.43
C THR A 412 -7.42 3.30 3.99
N ARG A 413 -6.81 2.23 4.52
CA ARG A 413 -7.52 1.18 5.28
C ARG A 413 -8.20 1.75 6.53
N GLY A 414 -7.52 2.62 7.28
CA GLY A 414 -8.09 3.31 8.45
C GLY A 414 -9.35 4.11 8.12
N ILE A 415 -9.33 4.92 7.05
CA ILE A 415 -10.50 5.65 6.54
C ILE A 415 -11.63 4.67 6.20
N ASN A 416 -11.32 3.58 5.48
CA ASN A 416 -12.31 2.55 5.15
C ASN A 416 -12.91 1.85 6.40
N ILE A 417 -12.13 1.68 7.48
CA ILE A 417 -12.62 1.18 8.77
C ILE A 417 -13.63 2.15 9.37
N TYR A 418 -13.25 3.41 9.62
CA TYR A 418 -14.10 4.36 10.34
C TYR A 418 -15.27 4.90 9.53
N GLU A 419 -15.06 5.31 8.27
CA GLU A 419 -16.10 5.99 7.48
C GLU A 419 -17.07 5.01 6.80
N THR A 420 -16.60 3.82 6.41
CA THR A 420 -17.40 2.86 5.61
C THR A 420 -17.82 1.63 6.40
N ALA A 421 -16.91 0.98 7.12
CA ALA A 421 -17.20 -0.32 7.74
C ALA A 421 -17.88 -0.20 9.12
N MET A 422 -17.36 0.66 10.00
CA MET A 422 -17.85 0.79 11.38
C MET A 422 -19.34 1.17 11.48
N PRO A 423 -19.89 2.07 10.63
CA PRO A 423 -21.32 2.40 10.66
C PRO A 423 -22.25 1.23 10.26
N LEU A 424 -21.71 0.17 9.65
CA LEU A 424 -22.45 -1.04 9.26
C LEU A 424 -22.42 -2.12 10.34
N ILE A 425 -21.61 -1.95 11.39
CA ILE A 425 -21.41 -2.95 12.44
C ILE A 425 -22.44 -2.72 13.57
N SER A 426 -23.24 -3.74 13.87
CA SER A 426 -24.22 -3.66 14.96
C SER A 426 -23.55 -3.71 16.32
N LYS A 427 -24.10 -2.97 17.31
CA LYS A 427 -23.56 -2.95 18.69
C LYS A 427 -23.39 -4.35 19.29
N ARG A 428 -24.26 -5.31 18.97
CA ARG A 428 -24.14 -6.72 19.40
C ARG A 428 -22.89 -7.42 18.85
N ARG A 429 -22.51 -7.14 17.59
CA ARG A 429 -21.28 -7.70 16.99
C ARG A 429 -20.04 -7.04 17.58
N TRP A 430 -20.09 -5.74 17.85
CA TRP A 430 -19.02 -5.02 18.54
C TRP A 430 -18.79 -5.54 19.97
N THR A 431 -19.84 -5.67 20.78
CA THR A 431 -19.70 -6.23 22.15
C THR A 431 -19.19 -7.68 22.13
N ALA A 432 -19.70 -8.52 21.23
CA ALA A 432 -19.22 -9.89 21.09
C ALA A 432 -17.74 -9.96 20.65
N PHE A 433 -17.30 -9.02 19.81
CA PHE A 433 -15.89 -8.87 19.44
C PHE A 433 -15.02 -8.49 20.64
N LEU A 434 -15.39 -7.46 21.41
CA LEU A 434 -14.66 -7.06 22.62
C LEU A 434 -14.57 -8.22 23.64
N THR A 435 -15.69 -8.92 23.91
CA THR A 435 -15.67 -10.10 24.80
C THR A 435 -14.74 -11.20 24.25
N SER A 436 -14.72 -11.43 22.94
CA SER A 436 -13.84 -12.45 22.32
C SER A 436 -12.35 -12.11 22.33
N LEU A 437 -11.97 -10.90 22.75
CA LEU A 437 -10.56 -10.51 22.96
C LEU A 437 -10.07 -10.75 24.40
N HIS A 438 -10.96 -11.11 25.34
CA HIS A 438 -10.62 -11.42 26.74
C HIS A 438 -9.79 -10.31 27.44
N LEU A 439 -10.02 -9.04 27.10
CA LEU A 439 -9.19 -7.89 27.54
C LEU A 439 -9.17 -7.67 29.06
N GLU A 440 -10.17 -8.16 29.78
CA GLU A 440 -10.25 -8.12 31.25
C GLU A 440 -9.32 -9.14 31.93
N GLU A 441 -8.90 -10.20 31.22
CA GLU A 441 -8.08 -11.28 31.75
C GLU A 441 -6.59 -10.92 31.78
N ALA A 442 -5.84 -11.52 32.70
CA ALA A 442 -4.41 -11.32 32.85
C ALA A 442 -3.65 -11.97 31.68
N CYS A 443 -2.96 -11.17 30.85
CA CYS A 443 -2.27 -11.69 29.68
C CYS A 443 -0.92 -12.28 30.08
N GLU A 444 -0.73 -13.60 29.97
CA GLU A 444 0.57 -14.22 30.30
C GLU A 444 1.71 -13.62 29.46
N PHE A 445 2.88 -13.46 30.07
CA PHE A 445 4.13 -13.16 29.39
C PHE A 445 4.72 -14.44 28.80
N ASP A 446 5.28 -15.29 29.66
CA ASP A 446 5.72 -16.65 29.33
C ASP A 446 4.91 -17.68 30.15
N GLN A 447 5.13 -18.97 29.91
CA GLN A 447 4.33 -20.04 30.50
C GLN A 447 4.40 -20.05 32.04
N GLY A 448 3.27 -19.78 32.68
CA GLY A 448 3.16 -19.66 34.14
C GLY A 448 3.43 -18.25 34.70
N GLU A 449 3.63 -17.24 33.85
CA GLU A 449 3.87 -15.85 34.25
C GLU A 449 2.71 -14.93 33.84
N ASN A 450 1.75 -14.72 34.73
CA ASN A 450 0.58 -13.86 34.48
C ASN A 450 0.96 -12.37 34.48
N GLY A 451 1.01 -11.73 33.31
CA GLY A 451 1.20 -10.29 33.17
C GLY A 451 -0.10 -9.48 33.40
N PRO A 452 -0.04 -8.14 33.25
CA PRO A 452 -1.21 -7.29 33.38
C PRO A 452 -2.25 -7.55 32.27
N CYS A 453 -3.51 -7.19 32.56
CA CYS A 453 -4.62 -7.26 31.61
C CYS A 453 -4.55 -6.18 30.53
N GLY A 454 -5.50 -6.20 29.60
CA GLY A 454 -5.63 -5.23 28.51
C GLY A 454 -4.73 -5.46 27.29
N ALA A 455 -4.02 -6.60 27.24
CA ALA A 455 -3.24 -7.03 26.09
C ALA A 455 -3.94 -8.14 25.28
N VAL A 456 -3.79 -8.05 23.96
CA VAL A 456 -4.06 -9.17 23.04
C VAL A 456 -2.73 -9.89 22.76
N PRO A 457 -2.61 -11.19 23.08
CA PRO A 457 -1.41 -11.96 22.76
C PRO A 457 -1.39 -12.35 21.27
N THR A 458 -0.21 -12.28 20.65
CA THR A 458 0.06 -12.74 19.29
C THR A 458 1.43 -13.40 19.19
N THR A 459 1.78 -13.90 18.01
CA THR A 459 3.11 -14.39 17.66
C THR A 459 3.71 -13.57 16.54
N GLU A 460 4.93 -13.06 16.72
CA GLU A 460 5.74 -12.40 15.69
C GLU A 460 6.78 -13.39 15.11
N GLU A 461 7.12 -13.22 13.84
CA GLU A 461 8.10 -14.07 13.14
C GLU A 461 9.57 -13.72 13.49
N PRO A 462 10.56 -14.62 13.21
CA PRO A 462 11.96 -14.44 13.62
C PRO A 462 12.65 -13.17 13.13
N TYR A 463 12.14 -12.56 12.06
CA TYR A 463 12.70 -11.36 11.44
C TYR A 463 11.75 -10.15 11.53
N GLU A 464 10.50 -10.34 11.95
CA GLU A 464 9.53 -9.25 12.04
C GLU A 464 9.92 -8.22 13.11
N TYR A 465 10.45 -8.68 14.26
CA TYR A 465 10.93 -7.79 15.32
C TYR A 465 12.11 -6.90 14.87
N LEU A 466 12.86 -7.29 13.83
CA LEU A 466 13.95 -6.48 13.28
C LEU A 466 13.45 -5.27 12.47
N GLN A 467 12.18 -5.24 12.05
CA GLN A 467 11.57 -4.04 11.45
C GLN A 467 11.42 -2.91 12.47
N HIS A 468 11.32 -3.24 13.77
CA HIS A 468 11.18 -2.28 14.88
C HIS A 468 12.07 -2.70 16.07
N PRO A 469 13.40 -2.51 15.99
CA PRO A 469 14.36 -2.96 17.00
C PRO A 469 14.41 -2.08 18.26
N GLN A 470 13.62 -0.99 18.30
CA GLN A 470 13.54 -0.07 19.44
C GLN A 470 12.83 -0.69 20.66
N VAL A 471 11.83 -1.56 20.44
CA VAL A 471 11.21 -2.35 21.51
C VAL A 471 12.18 -3.44 21.98
N SER A 472 12.65 -3.32 23.22
CA SER A 472 13.54 -4.30 23.86
C SER A 472 12.85 -5.65 24.14
N LEU A 473 13.64 -6.73 24.07
CA LEU A 473 13.20 -8.08 24.41
C LEU A 473 13.17 -8.28 25.93
N ASP A 474 12.05 -8.77 26.45
CA ASP A 474 11.68 -8.84 27.88
C ASP A 474 12.00 -7.56 28.66
N ARG A 475 11.25 -6.49 28.37
CA ARG A 475 11.33 -5.18 29.04
C ARG A 475 10.89 -5.15 30.52
N VAL A 476 10.62 -6.30 31.15
CA VAL A 476 10.08 -6.35 32.52
C VAL A 476 11.20 -6.10 33.54
N GLN A 477 11.11 -4.98 34.25
CA GLN A 477 12.02 -4.68 35.36
C GLN A 477 11.59 -5.46 36.60
N ARG A 478 12.31 -6.53 36.92
CA ARG A 478 12.03 -7.42 38.05
C ARG A 478 12.83 -6.99 39.28
N TYR A 479 12.16 -6.71 40.39
CA TYR A 479 12.75 -6.20 41.62
C TYR A 479 12.68 -7.24 42.75
N GLY A 480 13.75 -7.35 43.54
CA GLY A 480 13.80 -8.22 44.72
C GLY A 480 13.06 -7.59 45.91
N GLY A 481 12.02 -8.28 46.42
CA GLY A 481 11.34 -7.91 47.66
C GLY A 481 9.82 -7.85 47.53
N LEU A 482 9.21 -6.98 48.35
CA LEU A 482 7.79 -6.60 48.29
C LEU A 482 7.70 -5.08 48.16
N ALA A 483 7.21 -4.60 47.02
CA ALA A 483 7.10 -3.19 46.71
C ALA A 483 5.85 -2.59 47.38
N ARG A 484 6.05 -1.67 48.33
CA ARG A 484 4.94 -0.88 48.88
C ARG A 484 4.71 0.35 47.99
N PRO A 485 3.46 0.72 47.65
CA PRO A 485 3.16 1.92 46.85
C PRO A 485 3.65 3.25 47.45
N GLU A 486 4.03 3.26 48.72
CA GLU A 486 4.56 4.40 49.47
C GLU A 486 6.08 4.57 49.35
N LEU A 487 6.79 3.55 48.83
CA LEU A 487 8.24 3.54 48.69
C LEU A 487 8.62 3.81 47.22
N PRO A 488 9.74 4.51 46.96
CA PRO A 488 10.29 4.59 45.62
C PRO A 488 10.75 3.22 45.15
N TRP A 489 10.74 2.98 43.84
CA TRP A 489 11.40 1.82 43.26
C TRP A 489 12.91 1.88 43.56
N PRO A 490 13.57 0.74 43.84
CA PRO A 490 15.03 0.66 43.91
C PRO A 490 15.66 1.24 42.63
N SER A 491 16.86 1.81 42.74
CA SER A 491 17.57 2.25 41.54
C SER A 491 17.87 1.05 40.63
N LEU A 492 18.02 1.28 39.33
CA LEU A 492 18.33 0.20 38.38
C LEU A 492 19.66 -0.48 38.73
N ASP A 493 20.62 0.26 39.28
CA ASP A 493 21.92 -0.28 39.73
C ASP A 493 21.79 -1.17 40.99
N GLU A 494 20.83 -0.90 41.88
CA GLU A 494 20.49 -1.77 43.02
C GLU A 494 19.56 -2.93 42.62
N ALA A 495 18.85 -2.81 41.50
CA ALA A 495 17.93 -3.82 40.98
C ALA A 495 18.60 -4.90 40.12
N VAL A 496 19.87 -4.70 39.70
CA VAL A 496 20.71 -5.75 39.10
C VAL A 496 21.15 -6.72 40.20
N ASP A 497 20.19 -7.55 40.60
CA ASP A 497 20.28 -8.74 41.45
C ASP A 497 21.55 -8.84 42.33
N ASP A 498 21.44 -8.36 43.57
CA ASP A 498 22.49 -8.42 44.60
C ASP A 498 22.85 -9.87 45.01
N SER A 499 22.23 -10.90 44.40
CA SER A 499 22.69 -12.28 44.48
C SER A 499 24.07 -12.48 43.83
N ASP A 500 24.73 -13.58 44.20
CA ASP A 500 26.00 -13.98 43.60
C ASP A 500 25.88 -14.25 42.08
N ILE A 501 24.67 -14.51 41.56
CA ILE A 501 24.41 -14.78 40.13
C ILE A 501 24.36 -13.48 39.33
N GLY A 502 23.72 -12.42 39.84
CA GLY A 502 23.73 -11.09 39.21
C GLY A 502 25.15 -10.53 39.16
N LYS A 503 25.86 -10.59 40.30
CA LYS A 503 27.29 -10.23 40.40
C LYS A 503 28.18 -11.05 39.47
N LEU A 504 28.00 -12.37 39.38
CA LEU A 504 28.71 -13.22 38.44
C LEU A 504 28.41 -12.85 36.98
N THR A 505 27.16 -12.52 36.66
CA THR A 505 26.76 -12.13 35.29
C THR A 505 27.39 -10.80 34.88
N GLN A 506 27.44 -9.81 35.80
CA GLN A 506 28.10 -8.52 35.58
C GLN A 506 29.63 -8.68 35.47
N LEU A 507 30.24 -9.54 36.28
CA LEU A 507 31.65 -9.95 36.14
C LEU A 507 31.93 -10.64 34.81
N THR A 508 31.05 -11.53 34.37
CA THR A 508 31.20 -12.26 33.10
C THR A 508 31.10 -11.29 31.92
N ARG A 509 30.13 -10.36 31.95
CA ARG A 509 29.97 -9.33 30.92
C ARG A 509 31.16 -8.39 30.84
N THR A 510 31.60 -7.84 31.98
CA THR A 510 32.79 -6.97 32.02
C THR A 510 34.06 -7.71 31.60
N LYS A 511 34.17 -9.02 31.87
CA LYS A 511 35.27 -9.85 31.36
C LYS A 511 35.19 -10.10 29.85
N PHE A 512 34.00 -10.26 29.26
CA PHE A 512 33.85 -10.30 27.80
C PHE A 512 34.22 -8.96 27.16
N GLU A 513 33.72 -7.84 27.69
CA GLU A 513 34.04 -6.49 27.17
C GLU A 513 35.55 -6.16 27.34
N GLU A 514 36.20 -6.63 28.40
CA GLU A 514 37.66 -6.56 28.55
C GLU A 514 38.40 -7.48 27.57
N MET A 515 37.92 -8.70 27.34
CA MET A 515 38.54 -9.67 26.44
C MET A 515 38.41 -9.27 24.96
N ASP A 516 37.28 -8.72 24.54
CA ASP A 516 37.08 -8.13 23.21
C ASP A 516 38.01 -6.93 23.00
N ARG A 517 38.17 -6.08 24.03
CA ARG A 517 39.12 -4.96 24.00
C ARG A 517 40.57 -5.43 23.89
N ILE A 518 40.93 -6.52 24.57
CA ILE A 518 42.24 -7.17 24.44
C ILE A 518 42.40 -7.81 23.04
N MET A 519 41.37 -8.43 22.47
CA MET A 519 41.40 -8.97 21.10
C MET A 519 41.59 -7.85 20.06
N MET A 520 40.90 -6.72 20.20
CA MET A 520 41.10 -5.56 19.32
C MET A 520 42.54 -5.03 19.43
N ASP A 521 43.04 -4.83 20.65
CA ASP A 521 44.39 -4.33 20.91
C ASP A 521 45.47 -5.32 20.42
N MET A 522 45.19 -6.63 20.48
CA MET A 522 46.04 -7.69 19.94
C MET A 522 45.98 -7.76 18.41
N ALA A 523 44.82 -7.61 17.78
CA ALA A 523 44.68 -7.55 16.32
C ALA A 523 45.40 -6.34 15.71
N ILE A 524 45.34 -5.19 16.40
CA ILE A 524 46.10 -3.97 16.08
C ILE A 524 47.61 -4.24 16.20
N LYS A 525 48.07 -4.84 17.32
CA LYS A 525 49.49 -5.16 17.56
C LYS A 525 50.06 -6.21 16.60
N LEU A 526 49.25 -7.18 16.19
CA LEU A 526 49.62 -8.21 15.20
C LEU A 526 49.58 -7.69 13.75
N GLN A 527 49.21 -6.43 13.52
CA GLN A 527 49.04 -5.82 12.19
C GLN A 527 48.17 -6.66 11.24
N VAL A 528 47.07 -7.23 11.76
CA VAL A 528 46.11 -8.01 10.96
C VAL A 528 45.36 -7.06 10.03
N ARG A 529 45.98 -6.82 8.87
CA ARG A 529 45.56 -5.82 7.88
C ARG A 529 44.27 -6.28 7.22
N HIS A 530 43.16 -5.58 7.47
CA HIS A 530 41.86 -5.87 6.85
C HIS A 530 42.01 -5.96 5.32
N PRO A 531 41.62 -7.10 4.68
CA PRO A 531 41.63 -7.22 3.24
C PRO A 531 40.41 -6.50 2.65
N GLY A 532 40.52 -5.19 2.41
CA GLY A 532 39.49 -4.41 1.75
C GLY A 532 39.36 -2.97 2.24
N THR A 533 40.19 -2.06 1.73
CA THR A 533 39.91 -0.60 1.75
C THR A 533 40.74 0.11 0.68
N SER A 534 40.41 -0.15 -0.58
CA SER A 534 41.01 0.53 -1.74
C SER A 534 40.43 1.95 -1.88
N SER A 535 40.97 2.90 -1.10
CA SER A 535 40.63 4.32 -1.27
C SER A 535 41.33 4.91 -2.50
N SER A 536 40.56 5.60 -3.34
CA SER A 536 41.09 6.32 -4.50
C SER A 536 41.91 7.53 -4.05
N GLY A 537 43.04 7.79 -4.70
CA GLY A 537 43.98 8.83 -4.30
C GLY A 537 43.54 10.25 -4.69
N ALA A 538 43.67 11.20 -3.76
CA ALA A 538 43.52 12.62 -4.03
C ALA A 538 44.89 13.30 -4.21
N TYR A 539 45.05 14.10 -5.26
CA TYR A 539 46.18 15.02 -5.42
C TYR A 539 45.93 16.30 -4.60
N PHE A 540 46.80 16.64 -3.64
CA PHE A 540 47.65 17.85 -3.72
C PHE A 540 48.73 17.91 -2.63
N SER A 541 49.75 18.76 -2.84
CA SER A 541 50.86 19.05 -1.91
C SER A 541 50.46 20.13 -0.87
N THR A 542 51.22 20.52 0.17
CA THR A 542 52.70 20.67 0.33
C THR A 542 53.18 20.66 1.79
N MET A 543 54.44 20.20 2.02
CA MET A 543 55.44 20.69 3.03
C MET A 543 55.06 20.71 4.53
N ASN A 544 55.91 20.43 5.52
CA ASN A 544 57.35 20.11 5.65
C ASN A 544 57.60 19.59 7.11
N ALA A 545 58.71 18.98 7.54
CA ALA A 545 59.86 18.31 6.90
C ALA A 545 60.71 17.60 8.00
N SER A 546 61.66 16.73 7.60
CA SER A 546 62.60 15.94 8.46
C SER A 546 61.93 14.86 9.34
N GLN A 547 62.56 13.72 9.67
CA GLN A 547 63.99 13.36 9.57
C GLN A 547 64.21 11.86 9.23
N GLN A 548 65.43 11.54 8.77
CA GLN A 548 66.13 10.24 8.56
C GLN A 548 65.75 9.04 9.48
N CYS A 549 66.01 7.76 9.12
CA CYS A 549 66.92 7.16 8.12
C CYS A 549 66.48 5.72 7.67
N ASP A 550 67.01 5.25 6.54
CA ASP A 550 67.56 3.92 6.14
C ASP A 550 67.26 2.65 6.98
N GLU A 551 67.26 1.39 6.50
CA GLU A 551 67.17 0.64 5.20
C GLU A 551 66.82 -0.83 5.64
N SER A 552 66.63 -1.91 4.85
CA SER A 552 66.75 -2.25 3.42
C SER A 552 65.68 -3.34 3.11
N LYS A 553 65.06 -3.48 1.92
CA LYS A 553 65.59 -3.95 0.61
C LYS A 553 65.74 -5.48 0.51
N ILE A 554 65.50 -6.01 -0.71
CA ILE A 554 65.63 -7.42 -1.15
C ILE A 554 64.49 -8.33 -0.66
N ALA A 555 63.93 -9.29 -1.42
CA ALA A 555 63.58 -9.44 -2.86
C ALA A 555 62.84 -10.79 -3.03
N ASP A 556 62.17 -11.00 -4.17
CA ASP A 556 61.80 -12.33 -4.74
C ASP A 556 60.82 -13.23 -3.93
N ASP A 557 60.04 -14.15 -4.54
CA ASP A 557 59.53 -14.29 -5.92
C ASP A 557 58.33 -15.29 -5.87
N ARG A 558 57.54 -15.36 -6.95
CA ARG A 558 56.60 -16.44 -7.36
C ARG A 558 55.27 -16.69 -6.64
N ASP A 559 54.39 -17.22 -7.50
CA ASP A 559 53.19 -18.03 -7.32
C ASP A 559 52.05 -17.52 -6.40
N GLY A 560 50.78 -17.72 -6.74
CA GLY A 560 50.25 -18.37 -7.94
C GLY A 560 49.03 -19.22 -7.62
N GLY A 561 47.84 -18.74 -7.96
CA GLY A 561 46.60 -19.47 -7.71
C GLY A 561 45.39 -18.56 -7.89
N ALA A 562 44.36 -19.06 -8.57
CA ALA A 562 43.10 -18.35 -8.75
C ALA A 562 42.07 -18.84 -7.73
N LEU A 563 41.29 -17.91 -7.18
CA LEU A 563 39.89 -18.17 -6.86
C LEU A 563 39.08 -16.92 -7.16
N LYS A 564 37.86 -17.10 -7.68
CA LYS A 564 37.02 -16.02 -8.21
C LYS A 564 35.57 -16.27 -7.79
N ASP A 565 34.92 -15.21 -7.31
CA ASP A 565 33.48 -15.00 -7.11
C ASP A 565 32.63 -16.15 -6.56
N THR A 566 32.16 -16.01 -5.31
CA THR A 566 31.02 -16.80 -4.78
C THR A 566 30.22 -15.98 -3.75
N VAL A 567 29.80 -14.77 -4.12
CA VAL A 567 28.80 -13.96 -3.36
C VAL A 567 27.95 -13.16 -4.36
N SER A 568 26.98 -13.80 -5.02
CA SER A 568 26.00 -13.13 -5.91
C SER A 568 24.70 -13.90 -6.19
N SER A 569 24.52 -15.14 -5.71
CA SER A 569 23.41 -16.03 -6.13
C SER A 569 22.32 -16.30 -5.09
N GLU A 570 22.43 -15.76 -3.87
CA GLU A 570 21.48 -16.01 -2.76
C GLU A 570 20.30 -15.01 -2.72
N LEU A 571 19.99 -14.36 -3.86
CA LEU A 571 18.95 -13.33 -3.98
C LEU A 571 17.97 -13.56 -5.15
N GLU A 572 18.05 -14.71 -5.83
CA GLU A 572 17.13 -15.10 -6.91
C GLU A 572 16.26 -16.33 -6.56
N GLU A 573 16.59 -17.14 -5.55
CA GLU A 573 15.81 -18.36 -5.23
C GLU A 573 14.46 -18.07 -4.54
N GLU A 574 14.36 -17.01 -3.73
CA GLU A 574 13.19 -16.70 -2.88
C GLU A 574 11.89 -16.47 -3.67
N PHE A 575 11.96 -16.19 -4.97
CA PHE A 575 10.79 -16.01 -5.84
C PHE A 575 10.27 -17.28 -6.53
N THR A 576 10.87 -18.45 -6.27
CA THR A 576 10.57 -19.70 -7.00
C THR A 576 9.80 -20.75 -6.17
N GLU A 577 9.94 -20.78 -4.85
CA GLU A 577 9.37 -21.87 -4.02
C GLU A 577 7.86 -21.77 -3.73
N GLU A 578 7.22 -20.60 -3.78
CA GLU A 578 5.76 -20.47 -3.55
C GLU A 578 4.88 -21.18 -4.60
N SER A 579 5.47 -21.75 -5.67
CA SER A 579 4.73 -22.43 -6.74
C SER A 579 4.43 -23.92 -6.49
N GLU A 580 5.12 -24.60 -5.55
CA GLU A 580 5.15 -26.08 -5.46
C GLU A 580 4.35 -26.71 -4.29
N THR A 581 3.52 -25.95 -3.55
CA THR A 581 2.79 -26.43 -2.36
C THR A 581 1.28 -26.66 -2.53
N LEU A 582 0.83 -27.13 -3.70
CA LEU A 582 -0.57 -27.58 -3.91
C LEU A 582 -0.71 -29.05 -4.38
N LYS A 583 -0.08 -29.99 -3.65
CA LYS A 583 -0.22 -31.44 -3.90
C LYS A 583 -1.41 -32.03 -3.14
N ALA A 584 -2.29 -32.71 -3.88
CA ALA A 584 -3.65 -33.06 -3.47
C ALA A 584 -3.77 -34.10 -2.33
N THR A 585 -4.83 -33.97 -1.53
CA THR A 585 -5.45 -35.09 -0.81
C THR A 585 -6.54 -35.77 -1.67
N PRO A 586 -6.74 -37.10 -1.57
CA PRO A 586 -7.70 -37.82 -2.40
C PRO A 586 -9.14 -37.70 -1.88
N CYS A 587 -10.11 -37.66 -2.79
CA CYS A 587 -11.53 -37.79 -2.45
C CYS A 587 -11.94 -39.27 -2.38
N ASP A 588 -12.72 -39.63 -1.35
CA ASP A 588 -13.25 -40.98 -1.18
C ASP A 588 -14.24 -41.39 -2.28
N VAL A 589 -14.21 -42.67 -2.64
CA VAL A 589 -15.11 -43.29 -3.62
C VAL A 589 -16.24 -44.02 -2.89
N ILE A 590 -17.49 -43.61 -3.14
CA ILE A 590 -18.71 -44.34 -2.73
C ILE A 590 -19.53 -44.65 -4.01
N PRO A 591 -19.99 -45.90 -4.22
CA PRO A 591 -20.36 -46.38 -5.55
C PRO A 591 -21.79 -46.04 -5.98
N SER A 592 -22.00 -46.00 -7.29
CA SER A 592 -23.30 -45.84 -7.95
C SER A 592 -24.25 -47.01 -7.67
N SER A 593 -25.46 -46.72 -7.16
CA SER A 593 -26.58 -47.67 -7.14
C SER A 593 -27.47 -47.50 -8.37
N ASN A 594 -27.84 -48.62 -9.01
CA ASN A 594 -28.88 -48.66 -10.03
C ASN A 594 -30.24 -48.20 -9.45
N ARG A 595 -31.07 -47.47 -10.22
CA ARG A 595 -32.14 -48.07 -11.08
C ARG A 595 -33.05 -47.03 -11.75
N ASN A 596 -33.63 -47.48 -12.87
CA ASN A 596 -34.78 -46.93 -13.60
C ASN A 596 -34.57 -45.56 -14.27
#